data_AF-A0A964MLP5-F1
#
_entry.id   AF-A0A964MLP5-F1
#
_cell.length_a   1.000
_cell.length_b   1.000
_cell.length_c   1.000
_cell.angle_alpha   90.00
_cell.angle_beta   90.00
_cell.angle_gamma   90.00
#
_symmetry.space_group_name_H-M   'P 1'
#
loop_
_entity.id
_entity.type
_entity.pdbx_description
1 polymer ?
#
loop_
_entity_poly.entity_id
_entity_poly.type
_entity_poly.pdbx_seq_one_letter_code
_entity_poly.pdbx_strand_id
1 'polypeptide(L)'
;MSGSGIGAMCIALATTLALLVSGPVALAADVPTGVSQGAPAASERKQIELALALGKFKARDRHGVMMSLYQGKWFMPKREKVRRCITKRESGANYRAVSAGGRYRGAYQMSRRLAVGASWMMQREVRKELGADAEKIVIALRNKPTQRWNRYWQDRAFWTIWHKGKGKSHWRGGAHDCMTRR
;
A
#
# COMPACT_ATOMS: atom_id res chain seq x y z
N MET A 1 50.28 29.11 28.79
CA MET A 1 48.79 29.10 28.79
C MET A 1 48.35 27.70 28.40
N SER A 2 47.35 27.16 29.10
CA SER A 2 46.97 25.73 29.20
C SER A 2 47.95 24.93 30.07
N GLY A 3 47.55 24.13 31.07
CA GLY A 3 46.26 23.67 31.56
C GLY A 3 46.47 22.35 32.33
N SER A 4 45.54 22.01 33.24
CA SER A 4 45.43 20.73 34.01
C SER A 4 46.40 20.58 35.20
N GLY A 5 46.04 20.12 36.39
CA GLY A 5 44.81 19.55 36.96
C GLY A 5 45.23 18.74 38.20
N ILE A 6 44.76 19.11 39.39
CA ILE A 6 44.98 18.43 40.69
C ILE A 6 43.68 18.69 41.47
N GLY A 7 43.03 17.77 42.17
CA GLY A 7 43.36 16.41 42.49
C GLY A 7 42.23 15.73 43.27
N ALA A 8 42.53 14.51 43.67
CA ALA A 8 41.74 13.53 44.40
C ALA A 8 41.15 14.07 45.72
N MET A 9 39.88 13.75 46.01
CA MET A 9 39.45 12.66 46.91
C MET A 9 39.55 13.02 48.40
N CYS A 10 38.41 13.07 49.09
CA CYS A 10 38.33 12.63 50.49
C CYS A 10 36.89 12.28 50.89
N ILE A 11 36.82 11.16 51.58
CA ILE A 11 35.69 10.35 52.05
C ILE A 11 35.00 11.00 53.25
N ALA A 12 33.69 10.83 53.40
CA ALA A 12 33.05 10.60 54.71
C ALA A 12 31.67 9.94 54.56
N LEU A 13 31.51 8.77 55.17
CA LEU A 13 30.24 8.08 55.42
C LEU A 13 29.50 8.73 56.60
N ALA A 14 28.15 8.68 56.61
CA ALA A 14 27.35 8.16 57.74
C ALA A 14 25.82 8.35 57.55
N THR A 15 25.14 7.22 57.38
CA THR A 15 23.95 6.73 58.12
C THR A 15 22.64 7.57 58.23
N THR A 16 21.62 7.07 57.49
CA THR A 16 20.21 6.79 57.89
C THR A 16 19.36 7.83 58.63
N LEU A 17 18.18 8.17 58.08
CA LEU A 17 16.89 7.61 58.54
C LEU A 17 15.76 8.05 57.58
N ALA A 18 14.99 7.08 57.08
CA ALA A 18 13.81 7.31 56.28
C ALA A 18 12.63 7.75 57.16
N LEU A 19 11.94 8.82 56.76
CA LEU A 19 10.55 9.08 57.18
C LEU A 19 9.67 9.02 55.93
N LEU A 20 8.89 7.94 55.89
CA LEU A 20 7.79 7.68 54.98
C LEU A 20 6.71 8.75 55.18
N VAL A 21 6.47 9.57 54.15
CA VAL A 21 5.18 10.24 53.96
C VAL A 21 4.47 9.53 52.82
N SER A 22 3.52 8.70 53.20
CA SER A 22 2.57 8.04 52.31
C SER A 22 1.64 9.09 51.70
N GLY A 23 1.88 9.45 50.44
CA GLY A 23 0.93 10.15 49.60
C GLY A 23 0.74 9.35 48.30
N PRO A 24 -0.50 9.09 47.85
CA PRO A 24 -0.70 8.46 46.56
C PRO A 24 -0.41 9.48 45.46
N VAL A 25 0.84 9.54 45.01
CA VAL A 25 1.14 10.19 43.73
C VAL A 25 0.68 9.22 42.64
N ALA A 26 -0.56 9.43 42.19
CA ALA A 26 -1.03 8.88 40.94
C ALA A 26 -0.16 9.46 39.82
N LEU A 27 0.93 8.78 39.49
CA LEU A 27 1.63 8.93 38.22
C LEU A 27 0.71 8.35 37.14
N ALA A 28 -0.29 9.13 36.75
CA ALA A 28 -0.85 9.02 35.41
C ALA A 28 0.29 9.35 34.46
N ALA A 29 0.99 8.31 34.00
CA ALA A 29 1.76 8.40 32.78
C ALA A 29 0.76 8.71 31.66
N ASP A 30 0.58 9.99 31.36
CA ASP A 30 0.08 10.42 30.06
C ASP A 30 1.13 10.01 29.02
N VAL A 31 1.12 8.73 28.68
CA VAL A 31 1.68 8.25 27.43
C VAL A 31 0.80 8.89 26.37
N PRO A 32 1.32 9.73 25.46
CA PRO A 32 0.56 10.14 24.30
C PRO A 32 0.50 8.93 23.35
N THR A 33 -0.31 7.93 23.71
CA THR A 33 -0.81 6.91 22.78
C THR A 33 -1.84 7.58 21.90
N GLY A 34 -1.33 8.41 20.99
CA GLY A 34 -2.11 9.20 20.06
C GLY A 34 -1.42 9.23 18.71
N VAL A 35 -0.99 8.07 18.19
CA VAL A 35 -0.82 7.93 16.73
C VAL A 35 -2.22 7.90 16.13
N SER A 36 -2.83 9.08 16.07
CA SER A 36 -3.98 9.33 15.22
C SER A 36 -3.51 9.01 13.80
N GLN A 37 -3.88 7.83 13.30
CA GLN A 37 -3.73 7.50 11.89
C GLN A 37 -4.76 8.31 11.09
N GLY A 38 -4.58 9.63 11.10
CA GLY A 38 -5.22 10.52 10.15
C GLY A 38 -4.76 10.11 8.76
N ALA A 39 -5.70 9.96 7.83
CA ALA A 39 -5.36 9.71 6.44
C ALA A 39 -4.35 10.77 5.97
N PRO A 40 -3.28 10.38 5.25
CA PRO A 40 -2.22 11.31 4.85
C PRO A 40 -2.82 12.49 4.07
N ALA A 41 -2.22 13.67 4.26
CA ALA A 41 -2.61 14.88 3.55
C ALA A 41 -2.57 14.65 2.03
N ALA A 42 -3.37 15.38 1.26
CA ALA A 42 -3.51 15.13 -0.18
C ALA A 42 -2.18 15.17 -0.96
N SER A 43 -1.26 16.05 -0.56
CA SER A 43 0.09 16.16 -1.12
C SER A 43 0.96 14.94 -0.80
N GLU A 44 0.94 14.47 0.44
CA GLU A 44 1.64 13.29 0.89
C GLU A 44 1.11 12.03 0.19
N ARG A 45 -0.21 11.88 0.08
CA ARG A 45 -0.84 10.79 -0.67
C ARG A 45 -0.38 10.78 -2.12
N LYS A 46 -0.32 11.94 -2.78
CA LYS A 46 0.19 12.07 -4.15
C LYS A 46 1.64 11.60 -4.26
N GLN A 47 2.51 11.99 -3.33
CA GLN A 47 3.91 11.57 -3.32
C GLN A 47 4.07 10.06 -3.10
N ILE A 48 3.31 9.49 -2.17
CA ILE A 48 3.27 8.04 -1.92
C ILE A 48 2.83 7.30 -3.20
N GLU A 49 1.72 7.72 -3.81
CA GLU A 49 1.23 7.11 -5.04
C GLU A 49 2.22 7.24 -6.20
N LEU A 50 2.86 8.39 -6.35
CA LEU A 50 3.89 8.58 -7.38
C LEU A 50 5.08 7.64 -7.16
N ALA A 51 5.53 7.45 -5.92
CA ALA A 51 6.59 6.50 -5.62
C ALA A 51 6.18 5.05 -5.94
N LEU A 52 4.95 4.66 -5.64
CA LEU A 52 4.40 3.34 -5.99
C LEU A 52 4.27 3.18 -7.51
N ALA A 53 3.82 4.21 -8.22
CA ALA A 53 3.74 4.26 -9.68
C ALA A 53 5.12 4.04 -10.34
N LEU A 54 6.17 4.60 -9.74
CA LEU A 54 7.58 4.40 -10.13
C LEU A 54 8.15 3.02 -9.71
N GLY A 55 7.36 2.18 -9.02
CA GLY A 55 7.79 0.84 -8.60
C GLY A 55 8.67 0.82 -7.35
N LYS A 56 8.66 1.88 -6.53
CA LYS A 56 9.38 1.93 -5.27
C LYS A 56 8.62 1.21 -4.15
N PHE A 57 9.29 0.94 -3.03
CA PHE A 57 8.70 0.38 -1.81
C PHE A 57 7.91 -0.92 -2.04
N LYS A 58 6.68 -0.99 -1.50
CA LYS A 58 5.75 -2.12 -1.57
C LYS A 58 5.34 -2.48 -3.00
N ALA A 59 5.56 -1.63 -4.00
CA ALA A 59 5.24 -1.94 -5.40
C ALA A 59 6.18 -3.01 -6.01
N ARG A 60 7.34 -3.27 -5.37
CA ARG A 60 8.26 -4.35 -5.74
C ARG A 60 7.76 -5.73 -5.29
N ASP A 61 6.98 -5.78 -4.22
CA ASP A 61 6.35 -7.01 -3.78
C ASP A 61 5.22 -7.39 -4.74
N ARG A 62 5.28 -8.64 -5.21
CA ARG A 62 4.46 -9.17 -6.29
C ARG A 62 3.80 -10.50 -5.94
N HIS A 63 3.77 -10.88 -4.66
CA HIS A 63 3.17 -12.14 -4.24
C HIS A 63 2.37 -11.98 -2.94
N GLY A 64 1.19 -12.61 -2.88
CA GLY A 64 0.39 -12.71 -1.67
C GLY A 64 -0.87 -11.84 -1.67
N VAL A 65 -1.81 -12.21 -0.79
CA VAL A 65 -3.15 -11.60 -0.70
C VAL A 65 -3.13 -10.31 0.11
N MET A 66 -2.44 -9.30 -0.42
CA MET A 66 -2.19 -8.01 0.22
C MET A 66 -3.24 -6.94 -0.14
N MET A 67 -3.30 -5.86 0.64
CA MET A 67 -4.16 -4.69 0.42
C MET A 67 -3.79 -3.87 -0.81
N SER A 68 -4.76 -3.48 -1.65
CA SER A 68 -4.57 -2.65 -2.86
C SER A 68 -3.59 -1.49 -2.63
N LEU A 69 -2.55 -1.39 -3.46
CA LEU A 69 -1.64 -0.25 -3.46
C LEU A 69 -2.24 1.00 -4.11
N TYR A 70 -3.30 0.84 -4.91
CA TYR A 70 -4.07 1.96 -5.43
C TYR A 70 -5.17 2.34 -4.45
N GLN A 71 -5.22 3.62 -4.08
CA GLN A 71 -6.15 4.22 -3.11
C GLN A 71 -6.85 5.46 -3.70
N GLY A 72 -6.81 5.63 -5.03
CA GLY A 72 -7.39 6.77 -5.75
C GLY A 72 -8.90 6.65 -5.99
N LYS A 73 -9.41 7.45 -6.92
CA LYS A 73 -10.85 7.65 -7.19
C LYS A 73 -11.69 6.37 -7.30
N TRP A 74 -11.17 5.31 -7.93
CA TRP A 74 -11.92 4.08 -8.17
C TRP A 74 -11.80 3.05 -7.04
N PHE A 75 -10.94 3.30 -6.07
CA PHE A 75 -10.76 2.39 -4.94
C PHE A 75 -12.03 2.35 -4.09
N MET A 76 -12.48 1.14 -3.76
CA MET A 76 -13.66 0.91 -2.92
C MET A 76 -13.29 0.06 -1.71
N PRO A 77 -13.07 0.65 -0.52
CA PRO A 77 -12.61 -0.11 0.65
C PRO A 77 -13.59 -1.22 1.03
N LYS A 78 -14.90 -0.96 0.97
CA LYS A 78 -15.96 -1.95 1.23
C LYS A 78 -15.98 -3.13 0.25
N ARG A 79 -15.25 -3.05 -0.87
CA ARG A 79 -15.14 -4.12 -1.89
C ARG A 79 -13.75 -4.72 -1.97
N GLU A 80 -12.83 -4.33 -1.11
CA GLU A 80 -11.46 -4.85 -1.12
C GLU A 80 -11.41 -6.37 -0.85
N LYS A 81 -12.31 -6.88 0.00
CA LYS A 81 -12.47 -8.33 0.21
C LYS A 81 -12.75 -9.07 -1.10
N VAL A 82 -13.57 -8.50 -1.99
CA VAL A 82 -13.89 -9.06 -3.31
C VAL A 82 -12.64 -9.08 -4.20
N ARG A 83 -11.88 -7.98 -4.25
CA ARG A 83 -10.61 -7.91 -4.99
C ARG A 83 -9.62 -8.98 -4.51
N ARG A 84 -9.45 -9.11 -3.19
CA ARG A 84 -8.56 -10.11 -2.58
C ARG A 84 -8.97 -11.53 -2.96
N CYS A 85 -10.26 -11.86 -2.88
CA CYS A 85 -10.79 -13.15 -3.34
C CYS A 85 -10.47 -13.38 -4.82
N ILE A 86 -10.73 -12.40 -5.69
CA ILE A 86 -10.43 -12.49 -7.13
C ILE A 86 -8.94 -12.76 -7.34
N THR A 87 -8.04 -11.96 -6.75
CA THR A 87 -6.59 -12.17 -6.93
C THR A 87 -6.13 -13.57 -6.47
N LYS A 88 -6.67 -14.07 -5.36
CA LYS A 88 -6.35 -15.40 -4.85
C LYS A 88 -6.87 -16.49 -5.79
N ARG A 89 -8.11 -16.37 -6.28
CA ARG A 89 -8.73 -17.33 -7.22
C ARG A 89 -8.03 -17.35 -8.57
N GLU A 90 -7.77 -16.19 -9.15
CA GLU A 90 -7.25 -16.07 -10.51
C GLU A 90 -5.78 -16.49 -10.63
N SER A 91 -4.97 -16.29 -9.60
CA SER A 91 -3.51 -16.46 -9.72
C SER A 91 -2.80 -16.93 -8.45
N GLY A 92 -3.53 -17.25 -7.38
CA GLY A 92 -2.92 -17.42 -6.06
C GLY A 92 -2.37 -16.11 -5.48
N ALA A 93 -2.82 -14.95 -5.98
CA ALA A 93 -2.28 -13.62 -5.73
C ALA A 93 -0.82 -13.45 -6.18
N ASN A 94 -0.47 -14.06 -7.32
CA ASN A 94 0.83 -13.91 -7.98
C ASN A 94 0.73 -12.86 -9.10
N TYR A 95 1.31 -11.69 -8.88
CA TYR A 95 1.32 -10.59 -9.85
C TYR A 95 2.19 -10.87 -11.08
N ARG A 96 3.00 -11.93 -11.06
CA ARG A 96 3.82 -12.39 -12.18
C ARG A 96 3.18 -13.56 -12.94
N ALA A 97 1.99 -14.01 -12.54
CA ALA A 97 1.34 -15.18 -13.11
C ALA A 97 1.05 -15.02 -14.61
N VAL A 98 1.12 -16.14 -15.32
CA VAL A 98 0.74 -16.28 -16.73
C VAL A 98 -0.05 -17.59 -16.83
N SER A 99 -1.25 -17.53 -17.40
CA SER A 99 -2.06 -18.73 -17.66
C SER A 99 -1.29 -19.71 -18.57
N ALA A 100 -1.60 -21.01 -18.51
CA ALA A 100 -0.95 -22.04 -19.35
C ALA A 100 -0.85 -21.65 -20.85
N GLY A 101 -1.94 -21.14 -21.44
CA GLY A 101 -1.96 -20.70 -22.84
C GLY A 101 -1.44 -19.28 -23.10
N GLY A 102 -0.84 -18.61 -22.11
CA GLY A 102 -0.29 -17.25 -22.25
C GLY A 102 -1.30 -16.11 -22.50
N ARG A 103 -2.60 -16.41 -22.51
CA ARG A 103 -3.68 -15.46 -22.84
C ARG A 103 -3.97 -14.47 -21.70
N TYR A 104 -3.90 -14.94 -20.46
CA TYR A 104 -4.23 -14.17 -19.27
C TYR A 104 -3.00 -14.00 -18.37
N ARG A 105 -2.83 -12.80 -17.83
CA ARG A 105 -1.56 -12.37 -17.20
C ARG A 105 -1.79 -11.52 -15.96
N GLY A 106 -0.86 -11.62 -15.02
CA GLY A 106 -0.87 -10.88 -13.75
C GLY A 106 -1.82 -11.47 -12.71
N ALA A 107 -1.92 -10.78 -11.57
CA ALA A 107 -2.68 -11.26 -10.41
C ALA A 107 -4.19 -11.40 -10.70
N TYR A 108 -4.67 -10.62 -11.66
CA TYR A 108 -6.07 -10.52 -12.07
C TYR A 108 -6.39 -11.30 -13.34
N GLN A 109 -5.41 -12.04 -13.89
CA GLN A 109 -5.55 -12.78 -15.15
C GLN A 109 -6.19 -11.92 -16.26
N MET A 110 -5.69 -10.69 -16.44
CA MET A 110 -6.21 -9.80 -17.47
C MET A 110 -5.77 -10.28 -18.86
N SER A 111 -6.68 -10.25 -19.82
CA SER A 111 -6.31 -10.38 -21.22
C SER A 111 -5.54 -9.15 -21.70
N ARG A 112 -4.77 -9.32 -22.78
CA ARG A 112 -4.00 -8.22 -23.37
C ARG A 112 -4.88 -7.03 -23.77
N ARG A 113 -6.01 -7.30 -24.41
CA ARG A 113 -6.98 -6.27 -24.85
C ARG A 113 -7.57 -5.52 -23.66
N LEU A 114 -7.95 -6.23 -22.60
CA LEU A 114 -8.48 -5.62 -21.38
C LEU A 114 -7.45 -4.71 -20.70
N ALA A 115 -6.20 -5.17 -20.59
CA ALA A 115 -5.11 -4.38 -20.00
C ALA A 115 -4.83 -3.10 -20.80
N VAL A 116 -4.78 -3.17 -22.14
CA VAL A 116 -4.63 -1.98 -23.00
C VAL A 116 -5.80 -1.02 -22.81
N GLY A 117 -7.04 -1.51 -22.82
CA GLY A 117 -8.23 -0.69 -22.59
C GLY A 117 -8.17 0.03 -21.24
N ALA A 118 -7.80 -0.68 -20.17
CA ALA A 118 -7.62 -0.10 -18.84
C ALA A 118 -6.56 1.01 -18.83
N SER A 119 -5.44 0.85 -19.54
CA SER A 119 -4.40 1.89 -19.64
C SER A 119 -4.90 3.17 -20.34
N TRP A 120 -5.80 3.06 -21.31
CA TRP A 120 -6.45 4.23 -21.91
C TRP A 120 -7.37 4.93 -20.92
N MET A 121 -8.16 4.16 -20.18
CA MET A 121 -9.06 4.70 -19.14
C MET A 121 -8.29 5.38 -18.00
N MET A 122 -7.12 4.84 -17.61
CA MET A 122 -6.28 5.41 -16.54
C MET A 122 -5.60 6.71 -16.94
N GLN A 123 -5.25 6.91 -18.22
CA GLN A 123 -4.32 7.96 -18.67
C GLN A 123 -4.72 9.36 -18.19
N ARG A 124 -5.96 9.78 -18.49
CA ARG A 124 -6.44 11.14 -18.15
C ARG A 124 -6.42 11.41 -16.64
N GLU A 125 -6.79 10.40 -15.85
CA GLU A 125 -6.82 10.51 -14.39
C GLU A 125 -5.41 10.56 -13.82
N VAL A 126 -4.51 9.70 -14.30
CA VAL A 126 -3.10 9.69 -13.89
C VAL A 126 -2.43 11.03 -14.16
N ARG A 127 -2.67 11.62 -15.35
CA ARG A 127 -2.15 12.95 -15.67
C ARG A 127 -2.62 14.00 -14.66
N LYS A 128 -3.91 13.98 -14.30
CA LYS A 128 -4.49 14.93 -13.36
C LYS A 128 -3.94 14.76 -11.94
N GLU A 129 -3.78 13.53 -11.48
CA GLU A 129 -3.40 13.22 -10.09
C GLU A 129 -1.88 13.28 -9.88
N LEU A 130 -1.11 12.72 -10.81
CA LEU A 130 0.32 12.44 -10.65
C LEU A 130 1.20 13.24 -11.62
N GLY A 131 0.62 13.88 -12.64
CA GLY A 131 1.34 14.71 -13.61
C GLY A 131 1.76 13.97 -14.89
N ALA A 132 2.41 14.72 -15.80
CA ALA A 132 2.75 14.24 -17.14
C ALA A 132 3.76 13.08 -17.15
N ASP A 133 4.68 13.01 -16.19
CA ASP A 133 5.65 11.91 -16.16
C ASP A 133 5.01 10.57 -15.79
N ALA A 134 4.02 10.58 -14.89
CA ALA A 134 3.25 9.38 -14.60
C ALA A 134 2.35 8.97 -15.79
N GLU A 135 1.85 9.94 -16.56
CA GLU A 135 1.11 9.68 -17.80
C GLU A 135 1.98 8.88 -18.81
N LYS A 136 3.24 9.27 -18.99
CA LYS A 136 4.19 8.54 -19.86
C LYS A 136 4.36 7.08 -19.43
N ILE A 137 4.37 6.80 -18.12
CA ILE A 137 4.43 5.42 -17.60
C ILE A 137 3.21 4.63 -18.05
N VAL A 138 2.00 5.17 -17.91
CA VAL A 138 0.74 4.51 -18.33
C VAL A 138 0.74 4.23 -19.83
N ILE A 139 1.20 5.18 -20.64
CA ILE A 139 1.35 5.00 -22.08
C ILE A 139 2.32 3.83 -22.34
N ALA A 140 3.46 3.78 -21.65
CA ALA A 140 4.43 2.70 -21.80
C ALA A 140 3.89 1.32 -21.32
N LEU A 141 2.96 1.27 -20.36
CA LEU A 141 2.30 0.02 -19.95
C LEU A 141 1.57 -0.64 -21.13
N ARG A 142 1.11 0.14 -22.10
CA ARG A 142 0.47 -0.39 -23.31
C ARG A 142 1.35 -1.33 -24.09
N ASN A 143 2.68 -1.24 -23.99
CA ASN A 143 3.60 -2.11 -24.71
C ASN A 143 4.18 -3.22 -23.82
N LYS A 144 3.77 -3.27 -22.54
CA LYS A 144 4.25 -4.26 -21.58
C LYS A 144 3.14 -5.27 -21.28
N PRO A 145 3.44 -6.57 -21.26
CA PRO A 145 2.47 -7.56 -20.82
C PRO A 145 2.23 -7.43 -19.29
N THR A 146 0.99 -7.67 -18.84
CA THR A 146 0.51 -7.28 -17.50
C THR A 146 1.33 -7.85 -16.34
N GLN A 147 1.90 -9.05 -16.48
CA GLN A 147 2.76 -9.68 -15.47
C GLN A 147 4.09 -8.94 -15.24
N ARG A 148 4.47 -8.05 -16.18
CA ARG A 148 5.63 -7.15 -16.04
C ARG A 148 5.26 -5.82 -15.41
N TRP A 149 3.98 -5.51 -15.25
CA TRP A 149 3.54 -4.32 -14.53
C TRP A 149 3.83 -4.52 -13.04
N ASN A 150 4.21 -3.43 -12.36
CA ASN A 150 4.31 -3.46 -10.91
C ASN A 150 2.91 -3.65 -10.28
N ARG A 151 2.91 -3.95 -8.99
CA ARG A 151 1.68 -4.22 -8.26
C ARG A 151 0.70 -3.05 -8.28
N TYR A 152 1.19 -1.82 -8.12
CA TYR A 152 0.38 -0.61 -8.14
C TYR A 152 -0.43 -0.48 -9.44
N TRP A 153 0.21 -0.67 -10.59
CA TRP A 153 -0.47 -0.54 -11.89
C TRP A 153 -1.49 -1.64 -12.14
N GLN A 154 -1.24 -2.86 -11.67
CA GLN A 154 -2.24 -3.93 -11.75
C GLN A 154 -3.45 -3.66 -10.84
N ASP A 155 -3.21 -3.22 -9.60
CA ASP A 155 -4.27 -2.85 -8.66
C ASP A 155 -5.10 -1.67 -9.18
N ARG A 156 -4.43 -0.64 -9.71
CA ARG A 156 -5.10 0.53 -10.33
C ARG A 156 -5.95 0.10 -11.52
N ALA A 157 -5.40 -0.71 -12.43
CA ALA A 157 -6.14 -1.21 -13.59
C ALA A 157 -7.38 -2.00 -13.17
N PHE A 158 -7.27 -2.87 -12.16
CA PHE A 158 -8.43 -3.59 -11.62
C PHE A 158 -9.53 -2.63 -11.17
N TRP A 159 -9.20 -1.63 -10.36
CA TRP A 159 -10.21 -0.69 -9.85
C TRP A 159 -10.82 0.18 -10.94
N THR A 160 -10.01 0.60 -11.91
CA THR A 160 -10.48 1.34 -13.09
C THR A 160 -11.43 0.50 -13.95
N ILE A 161 -11.16 -0.80 -14.14
CA ILE A 161 -12.08 -1.69 -14.88
C ILE A 161 -13.33 -1.97 -14.05
N TRP A 162 -13.16 -2.28 -12.76
CA TRP A 162 -14.25 -2.62 -11.85
C TRP A 162 -15.29 -1.49 -11.82
N HIS A 163 -14.84 -0.24 -11.76
CA HIS A 163 -15.64 0.97 -11.96
C HIS A 163 -17.01 0.90 -11.25
N LYS A 164 -16.98 0.91 -9.91
CA LYS A 164 -18.18 0.78 -9.07
C LYS A 164 -19.00 -0.50 -9.32
N GLY A 165 -18.36 -1.56 -9.79
CA GLY A 165 -18.98 -2.86 -10.07
C GLY A 165 -19.51 -3.00 -11.50
N LYS A 166 -19.42 -1.99 -12.36
CA LYS A 166 -19.82 -2.10 -13.77
C LYS A 166 -18.99 -3.14 -14.53
N GLY A 167 -17.69 -3.23 -14.25
CA GLY A 167 -16.79 -4.21 -14.87
C GLY A 167 -16.71 -5.55 -14.15
N LYS A 168 -17.59 -5.84 -13.19
CA LYS A 168 -17.54 -7.08 -12.39
C LYS A 168 -17.60 -8.35 -13.26
N SER A 169 -18.24 -8.29 -14.41
CA SER A 169 -18.40 -9.40 -15.36
C SER A 169 -17.07 -9.94 -15.88
N HIS A 170 -16.00 -9.14 -15.91
CA HIS A 170 -14.67 -9.61 -16.30
C HIS A 170 -14.09 -10.65 -15.35
N TRP A 171 -14.64 -10.75 -14.12
CA TRP A 171 -14.24 -11.73 -13.12
C TRP A 171 -15.43 -12.52 -12.56
N ARG A 172 -16.54 -12.60 -13.33
CA ARG A 172 -17.64 -13.52 -13.00
C ARG A 172 -17.25 -14.92 -13.49
N GLY A 173 -17.21 -15.89 -12.58
CA GLY A 173 -16.88 -17.29 -12.86
C GLY A 173 -15.82 -17.87 -11.94
N GLY A 174 -15.39 -19.11 -12.23
CA GLY A 174 -14.40 -19.86 -11.46
C GLY A 174 -14.99 -20.78 -10.39
N ALA A 175 -14.13 -21.55 -9.72
CA ALA A 175 -14.53 -22.58 -8.75
C ALA A 175 -15.25 -22.03 -7.50
N HIS A 176 -15.05 -20.74 -7.16
CA HIS A 176 -15.67 -20.09 -6.01
C HIS A 176 -16.18 -18.69 -6.36
N ASP A 177 -17.36 -18.33 -5.83
CA ASP A 177 -17.95 -17.00 -6.00
C ASP A 177 -17.28 -15.97 -5.09
N CYS A 178 -16.70 -14.94 -5.70
CA CYS A 178 -16.10 -13.80 -5.00
C CYS A 178 -17.05 -12.59 -4.88
N MET A 179 -18.24 -12.63 -5.49
CA MET A 179 -19.14 -11.49 -5.63
C MET A 179 -20.10 -11.32 -4.45
N THR A 180 -20.26 -12.37 -3.65
CA THR A 180 -21.04 -12.35 -2.42
C THR A 180 -20.40 -11.44 -1.38
N ARG A 181 -21.19 -10.49 -0.85
CA ARG A 181 -20.86 -9.83 0.41
C ARG A 181 -21.18 -10.86 1.49
N ARG A 182 -20.19 -11.64 1.95
CA ARG A 182 -20.29 -12.29 3.26
C ARG A 182 -19.71 -11.34 4.30
#